data_AF-A0A535Q1B0-F1
#
_entry.id   AF-A0A535Q1B0-F1
#
_cell.length_a   1.000
_cell.length_b   1.000
_cell.length_c   1.000
_cell.angle_alpha   90.00
_cell.angle_beta   90.00
_cell.angle_gamma   90.00
#
_symmetry.space_group_name_H-M   'P 1'
#
loop_
_entity.id
_entity.type
_entity.pdbx_description
1 polymer ?
#
loop_
_entity_poly.entity_id
_entity_poly.type
_entity_poly.pdbx_seq_one_letter_code
_entity_poly.pdbx_strand_id
1 'polypeptide(L)' 'HTDLSGRVLGPDGKPLPGLYAAGEVAGFGGGGMHGYRSLEGTFLGGCLFSGRTAGRAAAESVA' A
#
# COMPACT_ATOMS: atom_id res chain seq x y z
N HIS A 1 -0.17 -7.76 -2.85
CA HIS A 1 0.58 -6.69 -3.54
C HIS A 1 -0.36 -5.53 -3.81
N THR A 2 0.08 -4.28 -3.72
CA THR A 2 -0.72 -3.10 -4.05
C THR A 2 -0.10 -2.29 -5.18
N ASP A 3 -0.88 -1.47 -5.87
CA ASP A 3 -0.33 -0.44 -6.75
C ASP A 3 0.02 0.86 -5.99
N LEU A 4 0.42 1.91 -6.72
CA LEU A 4 0.80 3.21 -6.16
C LEU A 4 -0.36 3.96 -5.49
N SER A 5 -1.61 3.59 -5.78
CA SER A 5 -2.80 4.13 -5.14
C SER A 5 -3.23 3.31 -3.92
N GLY A 6 -2.48 2.25 -3.56
CA GLY A 6 -2.82 1.37 -2.44
C GLY A 6 -3.92 0.36 -2.74
N ARG A 7 -4.35 0.22 -4.01
CA ARG A 7 -5.37 -0.78 -4.39
C ARG A 7 -4.76 -2.17 -4.32
N VAL A 8 -5.45 -3.11 -3.68
CA VAL A 8 -4.99 -4.50 -3.60
C VAL A 8 -5.14 -5.16 -4.97
N LEU A 9 -4.08 -5.78 -5.46
CA LEU A 9 -4.07 -6.49 -6.73
C LEU A 9 -4.32 -7.99 -6.51
N GLY A 10 -5.20 -8.56 -7.33
CA GLY A 10 -5.40 -10.00 -7.43
C GLY A 10 -4.24 -10.71 -8.12
N PRO A 11 -4.27 -12.05 -8.20
CA PRO A 11 -3.24 -12.85 -8.88
C PRO A 11 -3.06 -12.53 -10.37
N ASP A 12 -4.10 -11.99 -11.00
CA ASP A 12 -4.11 -11.55 -12.40
C ASP A 12 -3.56 -10.12 -12.59
N GLY A 13 -3.10 -9.48 -11.51
CA GLY A 13 -2.59 -8.11 -11.51
C GLY A 13 -3.68 -7.03 -11.54
N LYS A 14 -4.97 -7.40 -11.53
CA LYS A 14 -6.07 -6.43 -11.55
C LYS A 14 -6.43 -5.97 -10.14
N PRO A 15 -6.83 -4.70 -9.96
CA PRO A 15 -7.34 -4.22 -8.68
C PRO A 15 -8.60 -4.98 -8.24
N LEU A 16 -8.64 -5.38 -6.97
CA LEU A 16 -9.83 -5.86 -6.29
C LEU A 16 -10.70 -4.64 -5.90
N PRO A 17 -11.91 -4.51 -6.44
CA PRO A 17 -12.74 -3.32 -6.20
C PRO A 17 -13.03 -3.11 -4.70
N GLY A 18 -12.85 -1.86 -4.24
CA GLY A 18 -13.13 -1.47 -2.86
C GLY A 18 -12.10 -1.95 -1.83
N LEU A 19 -11.06 -2.70 -2.22
CA LEU A 19 -10.06 -3.22 -1.30
C LEU A 19 -8.73 -2.47 -1.42
N TYR A 20 -8.31 -1.87 -0.32
CA TYR A 20 -7.09 -1.08 -0.21
C TYR A 20 -6.23 -1.59 0.94
N ALA A 21 -4.92 -1.40 0.83
CA ALA A 21 -3.96 -1.73 1.88
C ALA A 21 -2.88 -0.65 2.00
N ALA A 22 -2.36 -0.49 3.21
CA ALA A 22 -1.30 0.45 3.55
C ALA A 22 -0.37 -0.15 4.61
N GLY A 23 0.79 0.47 4.81
CA GLY A 23 1.79 0.01 5.77
C GLY A 23 2.39 -1.34 5.41
N GLU A 24 2.81 -2.08 6.43
CA GLU A 24 3.54 -3.34 6.27
C GLU A 24 2.82 -4.37 5.40
N VAL A 25 1.50 -4.54 5.58
CA VAL A 25 0.66 -5.48 4.83
C VAL A 25 0.58 -5.17 3.33
N ALA A 26 0.78 -3.91 2.92
CA ALA A 26 0.83 -3.52 1.51
C ALA A 26 2.11 -4.02 0.80
N GLY A 27 3.03 -4.65 1.53
CA GLY A 27 4.32 -5.13 1.02
C GLY A 27 5.48 -4.19 1.37
N PHE A 28 5.27 -3.20 2.22
CA PHE A 28 6.33 -2.32 2.73
C PHE A 28 7.41 -3.10 3.51
N GLY A 29 7.05 -4.10 4.30
CA GLY A 29 7.99 -4.82 5.18
C GLY A 29 9.00 -5.74 4.48
N GLY A 30 8.76 -6.16 3.22
CA GLY A 30 9.58 -7.21 2.60
C GLY A 30 9.31 -7.48 1.11
N GLY A 31 9.25 -6.45 0.28
CA GLY A 31 9.27 -6.63 -1.18
C GLY A 31 8.83 -5.41 -2.01
N GLY A 32 8.11 -4.46 -1.42
CA GLY A 32 7.68 -3.22 -2.05
C GLY A 32 8.68 -2.08 -1.79
N MET A 33 8.25 -1.08 -1.00
CA MET A 33 9.03 0.15 -0.75
C MET A 33 10.46 -0.09 -0.23
N HIS A 34 10.68 -1.15 0.55
CA HIS A 34 11.99 -1.52 1.08
C HIS A 34 12.73 -2.60 0.28
N GLY A 35 12.10 -3.19 -0.73
CA GLY A 35 12.67 -4.35 -1.43
C GLY A 35 13.00 -5.48 -0.46
N TYR A 36 14.24 -5.97 -0.51
CA TYR A 36 14.67 -7.17 0.22
C TYR A 36 14.85 -6.97 1.73
N ARG A 37 15.22 -5.77 2.19
CA ARG A 37 15.48 -5.46 3.60
C ARG A 37 15.01 -4.06 3.94
N SER A 38 14.35 -3.93 5.09
CA SER A 38 13.98 -2.63 5.64
C SER A 38 15.15 -1.99 6.39
N LEU A 39 15.12 -0.66 6.46
CA LEU A 39 16.01 0.11 7.33
C LEU A 39 15.29 0.38 8.65
N GLU A 40 16.02 0.31 9.76
CA GLU A 40 15.45 0.67 11.06
C GLU A 40 14.94 2.13 11.04
N GLY A 41 13.78 2.37 11.65
CA GLY A 41 13.18 3.70 11.77
C GLY A 41 12.30 4.14 10.59
N THR A 42 12.27 3.42 9.46
CA THR A 42 11.44 3.82 8.31
C THR A 42 9.97 3.39 8.42
N PHE A 43 9.64 2.49 9.34
CA PHE A 43 8.31 1.86 9.43
C PHE A 43 7.18 2.86 9.68
N LEU A 44 7.35 3.75 10.65
CA LEU A 44 6.33 4.75 10.97
C LEU A 44 6.08 5.68 9.77
N GLY A 45 7.14 6.18 9.16
CA GLY A 45 7.04 7.05 7.97
C GLY A 45 6.36 6.35 6.80
N GLY A 46 6.70 5.08 6.55
CA GLY A 46 6.07 4.24 5.53
C GLY A 46 4.58 4.04 5.76
N CYS A 47 4.17 3.74 7.00
CA CYS A 47 2.77 3.60 7.38
C CYS A 47 1.97 4.90 7.16
N LEU A 48 2.52 6.05 7.60
CA LEU A 48 1.87 7.35 7.42
C LEU A 48 1.74 7.74 5.94
N PHE A 49 2.81 7.57 5.16
CA PHE A 49 2.82 7.91 3.74
C PHE A 49 1.81 7.06 2.95
N SER A 50 1.92 5.73 3.07
CA SER A 50 1.05 4.81 2.34
C SER A 50 -0.41 4.90 2.81
N GLY A 51 -0.65 5.08 4.13
CA GLY A 51 -2.00 5.26 4.67
C GLY A 51 -2.68 6.50 4.12
N ARG A 52 -1.96 7.63 4.03
CA ARG A 52 -2.49 8.86 3.42
C ARG A 52 -2.84 8.66 1.94
N THR A 53 -1.99 7.96 1.19
CA THR A 53 -2.21 7.70 -0.24
C THR A 53 -3.41 6.78 -0.46
N ALA A 54 -3.46 5.63 0.24
CA ALA A 54 -4.57 4.68 0.14
C ALA A 54 -5.90 5.30 0.60
N GLY A 55 -5.90 6.08 1.69
CA GLY A 55 -7.10 6.73 2.19
C GLY A 55 -7.69 7.77 1.22
N ARG A 56 -6.83 8.55 0.55
CA ARG A 56 -7.29 9.50 -0.49
C ARG A 56 -7.88 8.77 -1.69
N ALA A 57 -7.20 7.73 -2.18
CA ALA A 57 -7.68 6.94 -3.31
C ALA A 57 -9.00 6.20 -3.01
N ALA A 58 -9.16 5.72 -1.77
CA ALA A 58 -10.40 5.11 -1.31
C ALA A 58 -11.55 6.13 -1.28
N ALA A 59 -11.31 7.33 -0.75
CA ALA A 59 -12.31 8.40 -0.70
C ALA A 59 -12.73 8.87 -2.11
N GLU A 60 -11.77 9.06 -3.02
CA GLU A 60 -12.05 9.43 -4.42
C GLU A 60 -12.85 8.36 -5.17
N SER A 61 -12.72 7.09 -4.81
CA SER A 61 -13.42 5.99 -5.49
C SER A 61 -14.91 5.88 -5.17
N VAL A 62 -15.39 6.58 -4.14
CA VAL A 62 -16.78 6.55 -3.66
C VAL A 62 -17.46 7.92 -3.72
N ALA A 63 -16.74 8.95 -4.19
CA ALA A 63 -17.28 10.28 -4.44
C ALA A 63 -17.93 10.35 -5.83
#